data_AF-A0AAN9A5B6-F1
#
_entry.id   AF-A0AAN9A5B6-F1
#
_cell.length_a   1.000
_cell.length_b   1.000
_cell.length_c   1.000
_cell.angle_alpha   90.00
_cell.angle_beta   90.00
_cell.angle_gamma   90.00
#
_symmetry.space_group_name_H-M   'P 1'
#
loop_
_entity.id
_entity.type
_entity.pdbx_description
1 polymer ?
#
loop_
_entity_poly.entity_id
_entity_poly.type
_entity_poly.pdbx_seq_one_letter_code
_entity_poly.pdbx_strand_id
1 'polypeptide(L)'
;MALHVPKPAGMASMLKDGARHFSGLDEAVFRNIAACKEFSQTLKTAYGPQGRNKMVINHLEKLFVTNDAATIIRELEYTDLPPSPKGG
;
A
#
# COMPACT_ATOMS: atom_id res chain seq x y z
N MET A 1 -25.45 -43.71 -17.03
CA MET A 1 -24.26 -42.87 -16.76
C MET A 1 -24.75 -41.49 -16.36
N ALA A 2 -24.90 -41.23 -15.06
CA ALA A 2 -25.39 -39.94 -14.57
C ALA A 2 -24.27 -38.89 -14.74
N LEU A 3 -24.58 -37.76 -15.36
CA LEU A 3 -23.66 -36.62 -15.45
C LEU A 3 -23.35 -36.14 -14.02
N HIS A 4 -22.08 -36.19 -13.64
CA HIS A 4 -21.58 -35.58 -12.42
C HIS A 4 -21.68 -34.07 -12.57
N VAL A 5 -22.68 -33.44 -11.96
CA VAL A 5 -22.75 -31.99 -11.81
C VAL A 5 -21.58 -31.56 -10.92
N PRO A 6 -20.61 -30.76 -11.39
CA PRO A 6 -19.55 -30.25 -10.53
C PRO A 6 -20.18 -29.30 -9.51
N LYS A 7 -19.90 -29.54 -8.21
CA LYS A 7 -20.28 -28.64 -7.11
C LYS A 7 -19.83 -27.22 -7.47
N PRO A 8 -20.62 -26.17 -7.18
CA PRO A 8 -20.27 -24.81 -7.54
C PRO A 8 -18.88 -24.51 -6.98
N ALA A 9 -17.93 -24.30 -7.90
CA ALA A 9 -16.58 -23.88 -7.58
C ALA A 9 -16.70 -22.62 -6.72
N GLY A 10 -16.40 -22.74 -5.42
CA GLY A 10 -16.44 -21.60 -4.52
C GLY A 10 -15.57 -20.47 -5.06
N MET A 11 -15.88 -19.23 -4.70
CA MET A 11 -15.19 -17.98 -5.11
C MET A 11 -13.67 -18.13 -5.31
N ALA A 12 -13.00 -18.90 -4.46
CA ALA A 12 -11.57 -19.18 -4.52
C ALA A 12 -11.08 -19.85 -5.81
N SER A 13 -11.90 -20.65 -6.50
CA SER A 13 -11.54 -21.35 -7.74
C SER A 13 -11.82 -20.53 -9.01
N MET A 14 -12.52 -19.39 -8.90
CA MET A 14 -12.70 -18.44 -10.02
C MET A 14 -11.68 -17.29 -10.00
N LEU A 15 -10.93 -17.16 -8.91
CA LEU A 15 -9.89 -16.16 -8.77
C LEU A 15 -8.57 -16.71 -9.33
N LYS A 16 -7.83 -15.86 -10.06
CA LYS A 16 -6.51 -16.20 -10.62
C LYS A 16 -5.57 -16.61 -9.49
N ASP A 17 -4.74 -17.64 -9.70
CA ASP A 17 -3.73 -18.05 -8.72
C ASP A 17 -2.89 -16.83 -8.27
N GLY A 18 -2.91 -16.56 -6.97
CA GLY A 18 -2.26 -15.40 -6.34
C GLY A 18 -3.16 -14.19 -6.07
N ALA A 19 -4.43 -14.20 -6.49
CA ALA A 19 -5.38 -13.13 -6.18
C ALA A 19 -5.80 -13.19 -4.71
N ARG A 20 -5.36 -12.19 -3.94
CA ARG A 20 -5.85 -11.96 -2.57
C ARG A 20 -7.21 -11.27 -2.65
N HIS A 21 -8.25 -11.99 -2.27
CA HIS A 21 -9.57 -11.42 -2.09
C HIS A 21 -9.64 -10.77 -0.71
N PHE A 22 -9.70 -9.44 -0.66
CA PHE A 22 -9.98 -8.72 0.58
C PHE A 22 -11.46 -8.88 0.89
N SER A 23 -11.79 -9.67 1.92
CA SER A 23 -13.16 -9.84 2.36
C SER A 23 -13.49 -8.77 3.41
N GLY A 24 -13.88 -7.58 2.96
CA GLY A 24 -14.59 -6.63 3.82
C GLY A 24 -14.24 -5.17 3.61
N LEU A 25 -15.27 -4.32 3.69
CA LEU A 25 -15.14 -2.87 3.80
C LEU A 25 -14.30 -2.48 5.02
N ASP A 26 -14.50 -3.15 6.15
CA ASP A 26 -13.82 -2.79 7.40
C ASP A 26 -12.30 -2.99 7.32
N GLU A 27 -11.83 -4.07 6.71
CA GLU A 27 -10.40 -4.33 6.57
C GLU A 27 -9.71 -3.27 5.69
N ALA A 28 -10.36 -2.86 4.60
CA ALA A 28 -9.86 -1.77 3.75
C ALA A 28 -9.82 -0.44 4.51
N VAL A 29 -10.85 -0.14 5.32
CA VAL A 29 -10.92 1.08 6.14
C VAL A 29 -9.80 1.12 7.17
N PHE A 30 -9.61 0.05 7.94
CA PHE A 30 -8.57 0.00 8.97
C PHE A 30 -7.16 0.15 8.38
N ARG A 31 -6.89 -0.46 7.22
CA ARG A 31 -5.60 -0.34 6.53
C ARG A 31 -5.35 1.07 6.02
N ASN A 32 -6.32 1.67 5.35
CA ASN A 32 -6.20 3.05 4.86
C ASN A 32 -5.94 4.02 6.02
N ILE A 33 -6.62 3.85 7.15
CA ILE A 33 -6.40 4.68 8.35
C ILE A 33 -4.98 4.47 8.90
N ALA A 34 -4.48 3.23 8.94
CA ALA A 34 -3.13 2.93 9.41
C ALA A 34 -2.07 3.59 8.51
N ALA A 35 -2.19 3.45 7.20
CA ALA A 35 -1.30 4.08 6.23
C ALA A 35 -1.27 5.61 6.35
N CYS A 36 -2.45 6.25 6.41
CA CYS A 36 -2.55 7.68 6.62
C CYS A 36 -1.90 8.14 7.94
N LYS A 37 -1.96 7.32 9.00
CA LYS A 37 -1.29 7.62 10.28
C LYS A 37 0.23 7.57 10.14
N GLU A 38 0.78 6.60 9.42
CA GLU A 38 2.23 6.52 9.17
C GLU A 38 2.74 7.72 8.34
N PHE A 39 2.00 8.12 7.30
CA PHE A 39 2.28 9.35 6.56
C PHE A 39 2.28 10.58 7.47
N SER A 40 1.25 10.71 8.30
CA SER A 40 1.14 11.84 9.23
C SER A 40 2.31 11.90 10.19
N GLN A 41 2.73 10.76 10.76
CA GLN A 41 3.89 10.70 11.67
C GLN A 41 5.19 11.11 10.97
N THR A 42 5.38 10.70 9.72
CA THR A 42 6.56 11.04 8.92
C THR A 42 6.65 12.55 8.67
N LEU A 43 5.53 13.16 8.27
CA LEU A 43 5.45 14.59 7.93
C LEU A 43 5.40 15.51 9.14
N LYS A 44 4.88 15.04 10.28
CA LYS A 44 4.74 15.83 11.51
C LYS A 44 6.04 16.50 11.95
N THR A 45 7.17 15.83 11.76
CA THR A 45 8.50 16.36 12.12
C THR A 45 9.05 17.41 11.15
N ALA A 46 8.48 17.51 9.94
CA ALA A 46 8.77 18.56 8.98
C ALA A 46 7.84 19.79 9.15
N TYR A 47 6.80 19.73 9.99
CA TYR A 47 5.85 20.82 10.09
C TYR A 47 6.35 22.02 10.91
N GLY A 48 6.09 23.24 10.41
CA GLY A 48 6.32 24.52 11.10
C GLY A 48 7.72 25.12 10.91
N PRO A 49 7.99 26.31 11.50
CA PRO A 49 9.27 27.02 11.32
C PRO A 49 10.50 26.26 11.85
N GLN A 50 10.30 25.35 12.80
CA GLN A 50 11.32 24.44 13.35
C GLN A 50 11.24 23.03 12.74
N GLY A 51 10.50 22.90 11.63
CA GLY A 51 10.33 21.64 10.93
C GLY A 51 11.65 21.17 10.32
N ARG A 52 11.95 19.88 10.48
CA ARG A 52 13.18 19.26 9.99
C ARG A 52 13.05 18.87 8.53
N ASN A 53 14.06 19.19 7.74
CA ASN A 53 14.16 18.70 6.37
C ASN A 53 14.25 17.17 6.36
N LYS A 54 13.60 16.56 5.37
CA LYS A 54 13.71 15.14 5.05
C LYS A 54 14.62 14.98 3.85
N MET A 55 15.50 13.99 3.93
CA MET A 55 16.29 13.52 2.80
C MET A 55 15.52 12.36 2.15
N VAL A 56 15.08 12.55 0.91
CA VAL A 56 14.36 11.55 0.12
C VAL A 56 15.25 11.18 -1.06
N ILE A 57 15.48 9.88 -1.25
CA ILE A 57 16.20 9.34 -2.40
C ILE A 57 15.18 8.56 -3.22
N ASN A 58 14.95 9.01 -4.46
CA ASN A 58 13.98 8.38 -5.35
C ASN A 58 14.61 7.17 -6.10
N HIS A 59 13.81 6.37 -6.82
CA HIS A 59 14.24 5.20 -7.60
C HIS A 59 15.27 5.53 -8.71
N LEU A 60 15.38 6.79 -9.11
CA LEU A 60 16.39 7.30 -10.05
C LEU A 60 17.67 7.82 -9.36
N GLU A 61 17.89 7.48 -8.08
CA GLU A 61 19.01 7.94 -7.25
C GLU A 61 19.08 9.46 -7.08
N LYS A 62 18.00 10.17 -7.38
CA LYS A 62 17.89 11.62 -7.15
C LYS A 62 17.65 11.90 -5.68
N LEU A 63 18.44 12.81 -5.12
CA LEU A 63 18.39 13.20 -3.72
C LEU A 63 17.68 14.55 -3.56
N PHE A 64 16.64 14.57 -2.73
CA PHE A 64 15.90 15.76 -2.33
C PHE A 64 16.09 16.00 -0.83
N VAL A 65 16.47 17.21 -0.45
CA VAL A 65 16.47 17.66 0.96
C VAL A 65 15.44 18.76 1.08
N THR A 66 14.28 18.45 1.64
CA THR A 66 13.16 19.40 1.70
C THR A 66 12.30 19.22 2.94
N ASN A 67 11.65 20.30 3.36
CA ASN A 67 10.62 20.31 4.40
C ASN A 67 9.20 20.25 3.80
N ASP A 68 9.05 20.60 2.51
CA ASP A 68 7.74 20.63 1.85
C ASP A 68 7.10 19.23 1.81
N ALA A 69 5.98 19.08 2.51
CA ALA A 69 5.22 17.84 2.58
C ALA A 69 4.77 17.36 1.19
N ALA A 70 4.37 18.25 0.29
CA ALA A 70 3.91 17.86 -1.04
C ALA A 70 5.04 17.25 -1.87
N THR A 71 6.26 17.78 -1.75
CA THR A 71 7.44 17.22 -2.42
C THR A 71 7.86 15.90 -1.78
N ILE A 72 7.85 15.81 -0.45
CA ILE A 72 8.18 14.57 0.27
C ILE A 72 7.28 13.42 -0.20
N ILE A 73 5.95 13.63 -0.24
CA ILE A 73 4.98 12.59 -0.63
C ILE A 73 5.13 12.20 -2.11
N ARG A 74 5.43 13.16 -3.00
CA ARG A 74 5.56 12.89 -4.44
C ARG A 74 6.79 12.05 -4.78
N GLU A 75 7.90 12.29 -4.08
CA GLU A 75 9.15 11.58 -4.30
C GLU A 75 9.25 10.28 -3.49
N LEU A 76 8.42 10.12 -2.45
CA LEU A 76 8.27 8.85 -1.73
C LEU A 76 7.41 7.89 -2.55
N GLU A 77 8.01 6.77 -2.96
CA GLU A 77 7.24 5.63 -3.44
C GLU A 77 6.62 4.90 -2.26
N TYR A 78 5.32 5.10 -2.08
CA TYR A 78 4.55 4.38 -1.07
C TYR A 78 3.54 3.47 -1.76
N THR A 79 3.67 2.17 -1.52
CA THR A 79 2.78 1.15 -2.07
C THR A 79 2.10 0.44 -0.91
N ASP A 80 0.85 0.82 -0.63
CA ASP A 80 -0.05 0.14 0.33
C ASP A 80 -0.59 -1.21 -0.18
N LEU A 81 -0.29 -1.55 -1.44
CA LEU A 81 -0.63 -2.87 -1.96
C LEU A 81 0.17 -3.93 -1.21
N PRO A 82 -0.45 -5.05 -0.78
CA PRO A 82 0.29 -6.11 -0.13
C PRO A 82 1.43 -6.56 -1.04
N PRO A 83 2.58 -7.00 -0.47
CA PRO A 83 3.65 -7.58 -1.25
C PRO A 83 3.08 -8.71 -2.11
N SER A 84 3.32 -8.62 -3.42
CA SER A 84 3.04 -9.72 -4.35
C SER A 84 3.68 -10.99 -3.81
N PRO A 85 3.01 -12.15 -3.91
CA PRO A 85 3.62 -13.41 -3.50
C PRO A 85 4.93 -13.55 -4.30
N LYS A 86 6.08 -13.57 -3.60
CA LYS A 86 7.33 -14.03 -4.19
C LYS A 86 7.08 -15.49 -4.57
N GLY A 87 6.98 -15.75 -5.87
CA GLY A 87 6.77 -17.08 -6.40
C GLY A 87 7.86 -18.02 -5.91
N GLY A 88 7.44 -19.13 -5.30
CA GLY A 88 8.20 -20.36 -5.20
C GLY A 88 7.65 -21.37 -6.20
#